data_AF-A0A4Q3V5R3-F1
#
_entry.id   AF-A0A4Q3V5R3-F1
#
_cell.length_a   1.000
_cell.length_b   1.000
_cell.length_c   1.000
_cell.angle_alpha   90.00
_cell.angle_beta   90.00
_cell.angle_gamma   90.00
#
_symmetry.space_group_name_H-M   'P 1'
#
loop_
_entity.id
_entity.type
_entity.pdbx_description
1 polymer ?
#
loop_
_entity_poly.entity_id
_entity_poly.type
_entity_poly.pdbx_seq_one_letter_code
_entity_poly.pdbx_strand_id
1 'polypeptide(L)' 'MSLAILTCEQVRAAEQRAVESGISLWALMQKAGQACADVLHAEFPDGRVIVLAGPGNNGGDAFVAAQRLR' A
#
# COMPACT_ATOMS: atom_id res chain seq x y z
N MET A 1 4.74 19.29 -12.60
CA MET A 1 3.44 18.94 -12.00
C MET A 1 3.63 18.97 -10.49
N SER A 2 2.83 19.73 -9.73
CA SER A 2 2.78 19.53 -8.28
C SER A 2 2.00 18.24 -8.00
N LEU A 3 2.49 17.45 -7.06
CA LEU A 3 1.73 16.32 -6.53
C LEU A 3 0.54 16.89 -5.74
N ALA A 4 -0.67 16.48 -6.09
CA ALA A 4 -1.86 16.86 -5.35
C ALA A 4 -1.94 16.03 -4.05
N ILE A 5 -2.16 16.70 -2.92
CA ILE A 5 -2.52 16.02 -1.66
C ILE A 5 -4.02 15.79 -1.70
N LEU A 6 -4.43 14.52 -1.61
CA LEU A 6 -5.83 14.12 -1.68
C LEU A 6 -6.45 14.04 -0.28
N THR A 7 -7.72 14.41 -0.16
CA THR A 7 -8.53 14.09 1.02
C THR A 7 -8.84 12.59 1.08
N CYS A 8 -9.23 12.09 2.26
CA CYS A 8 -9.65 10.69 2.41
C CYS A 8 -10.81 10.32 1.47
N GLU A 9 -11.74 11.25 1.25
CA GLU A 9 -12.85 11.06 0.31
C GLU A 9 -12.37 10.96 -1.13
N GLN A 10 -11.41 11.80 -1.53
CA GLN A 10 -10.81 11.76 -2.87
C GLN A 10 -10.04 10.46 -3.13
N VAL A 11 -9.32 9.95 -2.13
CA VAL A 11 -8.64 8.64 -2.21
C VAL A 11 -9.66 7.52 -2.40
N ARG A 12 -10.70 7.45 -1.56
CA ARG A 12 -11.77 6.43 -1.69
C ARG A 12 -12.45 6.50 -3.06
N ALA A 13 -12.73 7.70 -3.56
CA ALA A 13 -13.31 7.88 -4.89
C ALA A 13 -12.35 7.41 -6.00
N ALA A 14 -11.04 7.59 -5.83
CA ALA A 14 -10.05 7.09 -6.79
C ALA A 14 -9.93 5.56 -6.77
N GLU A 15 -9.94 4.94 -5.59
CA GLU A 15 -9.97 3.48 -5.44
C GLU A 15 -11.23 2.89 -6.05
N GLN A 16 -12.39 3.50 -5.80
CA GLN A 16 -13.66 3.09 -6.37
C GLN A 16 -13.64 3.12 -7.91
N ARG A 17 -13.12 4.20 -8.51
CA ARG A 17 -12.96 4.28 -9.97
C ARG A 17 -12.01 3.21 -10.53
N ALA A 18 -10.97 2.83 -9.79
CA ALA A 18 -10.07 1.75 -10.19
C ALA A 18 -10.78 0.38 -10.14
N VAL A 19 -11.62 0.15 -9.13
CA VAL A 19 -12.46 -1.05 -9.05
C VAL A 19 -13.46 -1.12 -10.19
N GLU A 20 -14.12 -0.01 -10.49
CA GLU A 20 -15.06 0.11 -11.62
C GLU A 20 -14.39 -0.10 -12.99
N SER A 21 -13.09 0.19 -13.11
CA SER A 21 -12.31 -0.10 -14.32
C SER A 21 -11.77 -1.53 -14.39
N GLY A 22 -12.12 -2.39 -13.42
CA GLY A 22 -11.75 -3.80 -13.38
C GLY A 22 -10.49 -4.13 -12.58
N ILE A 23 -9.88 -3.14 -11.91
CA ILE A 23 -8.73 -3.38 -11.02
C ILE A 23 -9.25 -3.85 -9.67
N SER A 24 -8.88 -5.06 -9.25
CA SER A 24 -9.32 -5.55 -7.94
C SER A 24 -8.69 -4.76 -6.79
N LEU A 25 -9.40 -4.62 -5.66
CA LEU A 25 -8.83 -4.06 -4.43
C LEU A 25 -7.55 -4.80 -4.00
N TRP A 26 -7.49 -6.12 -4.22
CA TRP A 26 -6.29 -6.91 -3.96
C TRP A 26 -5.10 -6.50 -4.84
N ALA A 27 -5.32 -6.14 -6.11
CA ALA A 27 -4.26 -5.63 -6.97
C ALA A 27 -3.74 -4.26 -6.50
N LEU A 28 -4.64 -3.38 -6.04
CA LEU A 28 -4.26 -2.10 -5.45
C LEU A 28 -3.43 -2.30 -4.18
N MET A 29 -3.87 -3.19 -3.29
CA MET A 29 -3.19 -3.56 -2.05
C MET A 29 -1.80 -4.16 -2.29
N GLN A 30 -1.68 -5.06 -3.28
CA GLN A 30 -0.38 -5.60 -3.69
C GLN A 30 0.59 -4.51 -4.13
N LYS A 31 0.09 -3.52 -4.89
CA LYS A 31 0.89 -2.39 -5.37
C LYS A 31 1.33 -1.49 -4.20
N ALA A 32 0.42 -1.18 -3.28
CA ALA A 32 0.71 -0.34 -2.11
C ALA A 32 1.73 -1.01 -1.18
N GLY A 33 1.52 -2.29 -0.83
CA GLY A 33 2.43 -3.05 0.02
C GLY A 33 3.81 -3.24 -0.61
N GLN A 34 3.90 -3.51 -1.93
CA GLN A 34 5.17 -3.58 -2.64
C GLN A 34 5.93 -2.25 -2.56
N ALA A 35 5.27 -1.13 -2.85
CA ALA A 35 5.89 0.19 -2.79
C ALA A 35 6.43 0.52 -1.38
N CYS A 36 5.71 0.10 -0.34
CA CYS A 36 6.19 0.25 1.05
C CYS A 36 7.45 -0.58 1.31
N ALA A 37 7.48 -1.84 0.86
CA ALA A 37 8.67 -2.69 0.99
C ALA A 37 9.86 -2.15 0.19
N ASP A 38 9.64 -1.63 -1.01
CA ASP A 38 10.69 -1.06 -1.87
C ASP A 38 11.38 0.13 -1.18
N VAL A 39 10.60 1.03 -0.58
CA VAL A 39 11.14 2.16 0.18
C VAL A 39 11.93 1.68 1.40
N LEU A 40 11.38 0.71 2.15
CA LEU A 40 12.07 0.17 3.33
C LEU A 40 13.40 -0.50 2.96
N HIS A 41 13.45 -1.29 1.88
CA HIS A 41 14.70 -1.88 1.40
C HIS A 41 15.73 -0.84 0.95
N ALA A 42 15.28 0.24 0.32
CA ALA A 42 16.17 1.29 -0.16
C ALA A 42 16.75 2.13 0.99
N GLU A 43 15.95 2.45 2.00
CA GLU A 43 16.37 3.30 3.13
C GLU A 43 17.02 2.51 4.26
N PHE A 44 16.62 1.25 4.46
CA PHE A 44 17.05 0.37 5.55
C PHE A 44 17.37 -1.03 5.01
N PRO A 45 18.53 -1.19 4.33
CA PRO A 45 18.88 -2.44 3.65
C PRO A 45 19.04 -3.62 4.63
N ASP A 46 19.38 -3.35 5.88
CA ASP A 46 19.60 -4.34 6.93
C ASP A 46 18.80 -3.99 8.19
N GLY A 47 18.35 -5.02 8.93
CA GLY A 47 17.70 -4.86 10.22
C GLY A 47 16.57 -5.84 10.46
N ARG A 48 15.87 -5.67 11.58
CA ARG A 48 14.64 -6.41 11.89
C ARG A 48 13.45 -5.47 11.78
N VAL A 49 12.45 -5.87 11.01
CA VAL A 49 11.20 -5.13 10.85
C VAL A 49 10.11 -5.77 11.70
N ILE A 50 9.37 -4.94 12.44
CA ILE A 50 8.11 -5.33 13.09
C ILE A 50 6.97 -4.72 12.28
N VAL A 51 6.06 -5.57 11.81
CA VAL A 51 4.87 -5.13 11.06
C VAL A 51 3.64 -5.21 11.97
N LEU A 52 2.94 -4.09 12.12
CA LEU A 52 1.69 -3.98 12.89
C LEU A 52 0.52 -3.80 11.91
N ALA A 53 -0.29 -4.85 11.73
CA ALA A 53 -1.41 -4.84 10.81
C ALA A 53 -2.75 -4.66 11.54
N GLY A 54 -3.52 -3.64 11.15
CA GLY A 54 -4.90 -3.46 11.60
C GLY A 54 -5.90 -4.34 10.82
N PRO A 55 -7.19 -4.31 11.15
CA PRO A 55 -8.20 -5.16 10.49
C PRO A 55 -8.71 -4.64 9.13
N GLY A 56 -8.23 -3.49 8.65
CA GLY A 56 -8.69 -2.84 7.41
C GLY A 56 -7.72 -2.97 6.23
N ASN A 57 -7.96 -2.21 5.16
CA ASN A 57 -7.15 -2.23 3.93
C ASN A 57 -5.65 -2.01 4.20
N ASN A 58 -5.31 -1.04 5.06
CA ASN A 58 -3.91 -0.79 5.45
C ASN A 58 -3.26 -2.00 6.13
N GLY A 59 -4.04 -2.84 6.82
CA GLY A 59 -3.53 -4.10 7.36
C GLY A 59 -3.19 -5.12 6.29
N GLY A 60 -3.97 -5.14 5.20
CA GLY A 60 -3.67 -5.91 4.02
C GLY A 60 -2.42 -5.40 3.27
N ASP A 61 -2.26 -4.07 3.14
CA ASP A 61 -1.04 -3.47 2.60
C ASP A 61 0.18 -3.88 3.44
N ALA A 62 0.05 -3.82 4.77
CA ALA A 62 1.07 -4.24 5.71
C ALA A 62 1.39 -5.74 5.59
N PHE A 63 0.39 -6.59 5.36
CA PHE A 63 0.60 -8.02 5.12
C PHE A 63 1.40 -8.27 3.84
N VAL A 64 1.07 -7.58 2.74
CA VAL A 64 1.83 -7.65 1.49
C VAL A 64 3.26 -7.15 1.70
N ALA A 65 3.44 -6.01 2.36
CA ALA A 65 4.77 -5.47 2.66
C ALA A 65 5.59 -6.46 3.49
N ALA A 66 5.00 -7.05 4.55
CA ALA A 66 5.63 -8.07 5.37
C ALA A 66 6.05 -9.31 4.56
N GLN A 67 5.24 -9.73 3.59
CA GLN A 67 5.60 -10.85 2.70
C GLN A 67 6.81 -10.53 1.82
N ARG A 68 6.96 -9.27 1.38
CA ARG A 68 8.06 -8.81 0.51
C ARG A 68 9.36 -8.53 1.26
N LEU A 69 9.27 -8.18 2.53
CA LEU A 69 10.42 -7.91 3.42
C LEU A 69 11.03 -9.18 4.05
N ARG A 70 10.52 -10.36 3.70
CA ARG A 70 11.07 -11.66 4.11
C ARG A 70 12.22 -12.06 3.19
#